data_AF-A0A835QRE6-F1
#
_entry.id   AF-A0A835QRE6-F1
#
_cell.length_a   1.000
_cell.length_b   1.000
_cell.length_c   1.000
_cell.angle_alpha   90.00
_cell.angle_beta   90.00
_cell.angle_gamma   90.00
#
_symmetry.space_group_name_H-M   'P 1'
#
loop_
_entity.id
_entity.type
_entity.pdbx_description
1 polymer ?
#
loop_
_entity_poly.entity_id
_entity_poly.type
_entity_poly.pdbx_seq_one_letter_code
_entity_poly.pdbx_strand_id
1 'polypeptide(L)'
;MDALQRSQREFKLLFVYLHSPDHPDAPVFCAECLCSTMVAQFVNENFVCWGGSIRGSEGFKMSNSLKASRFPFCAVVMASTNQRMALLEQRRGQAYIANSYLK
;
A
#
# COMPACT_ATOMS: atom_id res chain seq x y z
N MET A 1 7.74 -0.02 -14.01
CA MET A 1 6.43 0.16 -13.34
C MET A 1 6.01 1.62 -13.52
N ASP A 2 4.86 1.86 -14.16
CA ASP A 2 4.43 3.20 -14.59
C ASP A 2 4.21 4.15 -13.40
N ALA A 3 3.72 3.64 -12.28
CA ALA A 3 3.52 4.44 -11.06
C ALA A 3 4.82 5.02 -10.50
N LEU A 4 5.94 4.27 -10.55
CA LEU A 4 7.25 4.76 -10.08
C LEU A 4 7.85 5.81 -11.03
N GLN A 5 7.60 5.68 -12.33
CA GLN A 5 8.00 6.71 -13.31
C GLN A 5 7.15 7.97 -13.13
N ARG A 6 5.85 7.81 -12.90
CA ARG A 6 4.93 8.91 -12.61
C ARG A 6 5.31 9.64 -11.32
N SER A 7 5.67 8.92 -10.26
CA SER A 7 6.08 9.52 -8.98
C SER A 7 7.34 10.38 -9.14
N GLN A 8 8.31 9.93 -9.94
CA GLN A 8 9.49 10.73 -10.30
C GLN A 8 9.14 11.98 -11.08
N ARG A 9 8.26 11.88 -12.08
CA ARG A 9 7.83 13.03 -12.89
C ARG A 9 7.04 14.07 -12.10
N GLU A 10 6.24 13.62 -11.13
CA GLU A 10 5.43 14.48 -10.26
C GLU A 10 6.18 14.94 -9.00
N PHE A 11 7.44 14.55 -8.81
CA PHE A 11 8.21 14.78 -7.58
C PHE A 11 7.48 14.32 -6.31
N LYS A 12 6.73 13.22 -6.41
CA LYS A 12 5.98 12.61 -5.30
C LYS A 12 6.60 11.28 -4.89
N LEU A 13 6.36 10.89 -3.64
CA LEU A 13 6.62 9.54 -3.16
C LEU A 13 5.58 8.56 -3.71
N LEU A 14 5.91 7.27 -3.74
CA LEU A 14 5.01 6.20 -4.17
C LEU A 14 4.43 5.51 -2.95
N PHE A 15 3.10 5.54 -2.82
CA PHE A 15 2.36 4.73 -1.86
C PHE A 15 2.02 3.38 -2.48
N VAL A 16 2.43 2.30 -1.83
CA VAL A 16 2.24 0.92 -2.27
C VAL A 16 1.26 0.21 -1.34
N TYR A 17 0.18 -0.33 -1.90
CA TYR A 17 -0.72 -1.25 -1.23
C TYR A 17 -0.58 -2.67 -1.80
N LEU A 18 -0.37 -3.65 -0.93
CA LEU A 18 -0.33 -5.07 -1.29
C LEU A 18 -1.34 -5.86 -0.46
N HIS A 19 -2.04 -6.79 -1.09
CA HIS A 19 -2.93 -7.72 -0.40
C HIS A 19 -2.79 -9.14 -0.92
N SER A 20 -3.12 -10.10 -0.06
CA SER A 20 -3.43 -11.47 -0.47
C SER A 20 -4.94 -11.59 -0.69
N PRO A 21 -5.42 -12.12 -1.83
CA PRO A 21 -6.85 -12.30 -2.08
C PRO A 21 -7.56 -13.16 -1.03
N ASP A 22 -6.82 -14.08 -0.41
CA ASP A 22 -7.36 -15.03 0.56
C ASP A 22 -7.27 -14.50 2.01
N HIS A 23 -6.70 -13.31 2.22
CA HIS A 23 -6.58 -12.75 3.56
C HIS A 23 -7.88 -12.05 3.97
N PRO A 24 -8.52 -12.46 5.07
CA PRO A 24 -9.85 -11.99 5.46
C PRO A 24 -9.89 -10.49 5.75
N ASP A 25 -8.78 -9.90 6.20
CA ASP A 25 -8.71 -8.47 6.51
C ASP A 25 -8.62 -7.57 5.28
N ALA A 26 -8.31 -8.10 4.08
CA ALA A 26 -8.09 -7.26 2.91
C ALA A 26 -9.34 -6.47 2.46
N PRO A 27 -10.54 -7.06 2.38
CA PRO A 27 -11.76 -6.32 2.06
C PRO A 27 -12.10 -5.26 3.11
N VAL A 28 -11.98 -5.61 4.40
CA VAL A 28 -12.31 -4.70 5.52
C VAL A 28 -11.33 -3.53 5.56
N PHE A 29 -10.03 -3.80 5.41
CA PHE A 29 -9.01 -2.75 5.35
C PHE A 29 -9.21 -1.80 4.17
N CYS A 30 -9.58 -2.31 2.99
CA CYS A 30 -9.96 -1.44 1.88
C CYS A 30 -11.16 -0.56 2.26
N ALA A 31 -12.25 -1.16 2.72
CA ALA A 31 -13.51 -0.45 2.97
C ALA A 31 -13.42 0.57 4.13
N GLU A 32 -12.76 0.20 5.23
CA GLU A 32 -12.78 0.99 6.47
C GLU A 32 -11.55 1.89 6.62
N CYS A 33 -10.41 1.52 6.02
CA CYS A 33 -9.18 2.30 6.12
C CYS A 33 -8.88 3.07 4.83
N LEU A 34 -8.63 2.37 3.71
CA LEU A 34 -8.21 3.03 2.47
C LEU A 34 -9.31 3.86 1.81
N CYS A 35 -10.58 3.43 1.93
CA CYS A 35 -11.74 4.14 1.41
C CYS A 35 -12.30 5.20 2.37
N SER A 36 -11.71 5.37 3.57
CA SER A 36 -12.02 6.53 4.41
C SER A 36 -11.68 7.80 3.65
N THR A 37 -12.62 8.75 3.60
CA THR A 37 -12.46 10.02 2.86
C THR A 37 -11.16 10.74 3.25
N MET A 38 -10.86 10.78 4.55
CA MET A 38 -9.64 11.42 5.06
C MET A 38 -8.37 10.74 4.52
N VAL A 39 -8.32 9.41 4.55
CA VAL A 39 -7.16 8.64 4.10
C VAL A 39 -7.01 8.73 2.59
N ALA A 40 -8.10 8.54 1.85
CA ALA A 40 -8.10 8.60 0.39
C ALA A 40 -7.67 9.98 -0.12
N GLN A 41 -8.17 11.08 0.47
CA GLN A 41 -7.76 12.43 0.11
C GLN A 41 -6.28 12.66 0.40
N PHE A 42 -5.84 12.38 1.62
CA PHE A 42 -4.43 12.54 2.00
C PHE A 42 -3.49 11.75 1.09
N VAL A 43 -3.82 10.48 0.82
CA VAL A 43 -2.98 9.60 0.00
C VAL A 43 -2.93 10.09 -1.46
N ASN A 44 -4.06 10.45 -2.06
CA ASN A 44 -4.11 10.92 -3.44
C ASN A 44 -3.49 12.31 -3.65
N GLU A 45 -3.55 13.19 -2.65
CA GLU A 45 -2.92 14.51 -2.71
C GLU A 45 -1.40 14.42 -2.62
N ASN A 46 -0.88 13.59 -1.70
CA ASN A 46 0.54 13.59 -1.34
C ASN A 46 1.39 12.54 -2.08
N PHE A 47 0.77 11.50 -2.64
CA PHE A 47 1.49 10.36 -3.22
C PHE A 47 1.00 10.02 -4.62
N VAL A 48 1.85 9.32 -5.38
CA VAL A 48 1.36 8.46 -6.47
C VAL A 48 1.01 7.12 -5.86
N CYS A 49 -0.18 6.61 -6.16
CA CYS A 49 -0.69 5.37 -5.57
C CYS A 49 -0.48 4.19 -6.52
N TRP A 50 -0.07 3.05 -5.97
CA TRP A 50 -0.04 1.77 -6.68
C TRP A 50 -0.56 0.66 -5.77
N GLY A 51 -1.39 -0.22 -6.33
CA GLY A 51 -1.99 -1.34 -5.62
C GLY A 51 -1.82 -2.64 -6.38
N GLY A 52 -1.55 -3.73 -5.67
CA GLY A 52 -1.37 -5.05 -6.29
C GLY A 52 -1.80 -6.21 -5.40
N SER A 53 -2.29 -7.27 -6.04
CA SER A 53 -2.49 -8.57 -5.41
C SER A 53 -1.20 -9.38 -5.50
N ILE A 54 -0.78 -10.04 -4.42
CA ILE A 54 0.37 -10.96 -4.47
C ILE A 54 0.13 -12.21 -5.32
N ARG A 55 -1.11 -12.48 -5.73
CA ARG A 55 -1.43 -13.54 -6.69
C ARG A 55 -1.04 -13.14 -8.12
N GLY A 56 -0.96 -11.83 -8.39
CA GLY A 56 -0.45 -11.29 -9.66
C GLY A 56 1.08 -11.22 -9.66
N SER A 57 1.68 -11.38 -10.84
CA SER A 57 3.15 -11.38 -11.02
C SER A 57 3.81 -10.09 -10.50
N GLU A 58 3.22 -8.93 -10.79
CA GLU A 58 3.76 -7.64 -10.35
C GLU A 58 3.61 -7.43 -8.84
N GLY A 59 2.49 -7.86 -8.24
CA GLY A 59 2.29 -7.84 -6.80
C GLY A 59 3.25 -8.74 -6.05
N PHE A 60 3.50 -9.94 -6.58
CA PHE A 60 4.46 -10.89 -6.02
C PHE A 60 5.92 -10.37 -6.08
N LYS A 61 6.33 -9.79 -7.21
CA LYS A 61 7.66 -9.16 -7.34
C LYS A 61 7.82 -7.98 -6.39
N MET A 62 6.78 -7.16 -6.26
CA MET A 62 6.78 -6.02 -5.34
C MET A 62 6.83 -6.48 -3.88
N SER A 63 6.05 -7.50 -3.49
CA SER A 63 6.09 -8.04 -2.12
C SER A 63 7.48 -8.56 -1.76
N ASN A 64 8.15 -9.25 -2.69
CA ASN A 64 9.51 -9.75 -2.47
C ASN A 64 10.52 -8.60 -2.35
N SER A 65 10.39 -7.59 -3.22
CA SER A 65 11.26 -6.40 -3.20
C SER A 65 11.14 -5.62 -1.89
N LEU A 66 9.93 -5.53 -1.34
CA LEU A 66 9.63 -4.83 -0.08
C LEU A 66 9.71 -5.74 1.16
N LYS A 67 10.02 -7.03 0.98
CA LYS A 67 10.01 -8.06 2.05
C LYS A 67 8.69 -8.09 2.83
N ALA A 68 7.57 -7.87 2.13
CA ALA A 68 6.24 -7.92 2.72
C ALA A 68 5.88 -9.36 3.12
N SER A 69 5.67 -9.60 4.41
CA SER A 69 5.42 -10.92 4.98
C SER A 69 4.03 -11.08 5.61
N ARG A 70 3.25 -10.00 5.69
CA ARG A 70 1.90 -9.97 6.25
C ARG A 70 1.04 -9.03 5.42
N PHE A 71 -0.24 -9.34 5.31
CA PHE A 71 -1.20 -8.60 4.49
C PHE A 71 -2.44 -8.28 5.32
N PRO A 72 -3.15 -7.16 5.04
CA PRO A 72 -2.80 -6.11 4.09
C PRO A 72 -1.52 -5.35 4.47
N PHE A 73 -0.79 -4.88 3.45
CA PHE A 73 0.52 -4.25 3.58
C PHE A 73 0.53 -2.89 2.91
N CYS A 74 1.02 -1.87 3.60
CA CYS A 74 1.23 -0.53 3.05
C CYS A 74 2.69 -0.11 3.19
N ALA A 75 3.23 0.55 2.18
CA ALA A 75 4.56 1.13 2.23
C ALA A 75 4.63 2.45 1.48
N VAL A 76 5.53 3.32 1.93
CA VAL A 76 5.96 4.50 1.19
C VAL A 76 7.36 4.22 0.67
N VAL A 77 7.52 4.36 -0.65
CA VAL A 77 8.78 4.12 -1.32
C VAL A 77 9.18 5.32 -2.17
N MET A 78 10.48 5.49 -2.36
CA MET A 78 11.02 6.46 -3.31
C MET A 78 11.79 5.73 -4.41
N ALA A 79 11.79 6.34 -5.59
CA ALA A 79 12.77 6.00 -6.60
C ALA A 79 14.14 6.45 -6.11
N SER A 80 15.07 5.50 -5.99
CA SER A 80 16.48 5.75 -5.74
C SER A 80 17.26 5.73 -7.06
N THR A 81 18.49 6.22 -7.02
CA THR A 81 19.42 6.16 -8.16
C THR A 81 19.58 4.70 -8.63
N ASN A 82 19.75 4.50 -9.94
CA ASN A 82 19.80 3.19 -10.60
C ASN A 82 18.52 2.34 -10.54
N GLN A 83 17.33 2.96 -10.60
CA GLN A 83 16.03 2.27 -10.63
C GLN A 83 15.75 1.36 -9.42
N ARG A 84 16.48 1.56 -8.32
CA ARG A 84 16.22 0.82 -7.07
C ARG A 84 15.09 1.50 -6.31
N MET A 85 14.24 0.71 -5.67
CA MET A 85 13.23 1.24 -4.74
C MET A 85 13.86 1.32 -3.36
N ALA A 86 13.80 2.49 -2.73
CA ALA A 86 14.12 2.63 -1.32
C ALA A 86 12.82 2.64 -0.51
N LEU A 87 12.69 1.68 0.40
CA LEU A 87 11.60 1.65 1.38
C LEU A 87 11.86 2.72 2.44
N LEU A 88 10.93 3.67 2.57
CA LEU A 88 11.02 4.73 3.58
C LEU A 88 10.27 4.34 4.86
N GLU A 89 9.06 3.82 4.71
CA GLU A 89 8.22 3.39 5.83
C GLU A 89 7.32 2.24 5.37
N GLN A 90 7.06 1.28 6.27
CA GLN A 90 6.08 0.23 6.06
C GLN A 90 5.16 0.08 7.27
N ARG A 91 3.88 -0.19 7.01
CA ARG A 91 2.88 -0.49 8.03
C ARG A 91 2.09 -1.72 7.64
N ARG A 92 1.86 -2.56 8.63
CA ARG A 92 0.94 -3.69 8.52
C ARG A 92 -0.45 -3.17 8.80
N GLY A 93 -1.39 -3.41 7.88
CA GLY A 93 -2.80 -3.10 8.11
C GLY A 93 -3.40 -4.16 9.03
N GLN A 94 -3.94 -3.74 10.16
CA GLN A 94 -4.91 -4.52 10.91
C GLN A 94 -6.25 -3.83 10.75
N ALA A 95 -7.24 -4.54 10.22
CA ALA A 95 -8.62 -4.09 10.31
C ALA A 95 -9.04 -4.26 11.77
N TYR A 96 -8.98 -3.19 12.55
CA TYR A 96 -9.50 -3.22 13.92
C TYR A 96 -11.03 -3.26 13.82
N ILE A 97 -11.62 -4.41 14.14
CA ILE A 97 -13.05 -4.47 14.46
C ILE A 97 -13.23 -3.68 15.75
N ALA A 98 -13.65 -2.42 15.66
CA ALA A 98 -14.11 -1.67 16.81
C ALA A 98 -15.45 -2.26 17.26
N ASN A 99 -15.40 -3.42 17.91
CA ASN A 99 -16.55 -4.02 18.57
C ASN A 99 -16.22 -4.27 20.04
N SER A 100 -16.03 -3.17 20.76
CA SER A 100 -16.07 -3.10 22.21
C SER A 100 -16.63 -1.72 22.58
N TYR A 101 -17.60 -1.70 23.50
CA TYR A 101 -18.30 -0.52 24.05
C TYR A 101 -19.57 -0.02 23.33
N LEU A 102 -20.51 -0.94 23.07
CA LEU A 102 -21.95 -0.66 23.26
C LEU A 102 -22.60 -1.88 23.95
N LYS A 103 -22.46 -1.94 25.28
CA LYS A 103 -23.40 -2.59 26.20
C LYS A 103 -23.68 -1.60 27.32
#